data_AF-A0A2M8W1T9-F1
#
_entry.id   AF-A0A2M8W1T9-F1
#
_cell.length_a   1.000
_cell.length_b   1.000
_cell.length_c   1.000
_cell.angle_alpha   90.00
_cell.angle_beta   90.00
_cell.angle_gamma   90.00
#
_symmetry.space_group_name_H-M   'P 1'
#
loop_
_entity.id
_entity.type
_entity.pdbx_description
1 polymer ?
#
loop_
_entity_poly.entity_id
_entity_poly.type
_entity_poly.pdbx_seq_one_letter_code
_entity_poly.pdbx_strand_id
1 'polypeptide(L)'
;MSPRWVRPTRVALLGVGGVALVVGGWQLVAAQHVVDVGRWLVGALVLHDGVFAMFVVGLLLGGSAAAGALATRGVRAPRGAGVLLAAGLMVGGALTLVAWPEIHKKSLGTANPTVLPGDYATRLLGVWVAIVAVVAIGTLVLSVRARVRRTTARRGATPARDGAPPRTPDDRSS
;
A
#
# COMPACT_ATOMS: atom_id res chain seq x y z
N MET A 1 22.15 -10.93 -12.92
CA MET A 1 22.93 -10.63 -11.71
C MET A 1 22.03 -10.77 -10.48
N SER A 2 21.99 -11.95 -9.85
CA SER A 2 21.29 -12.13 -8.57
C SER A 2 22.03 -11.34 -7.48
N PRO A 3 21.40 -10.38 -6.78
CA PRO A 3 22.07 -9.59 -5.76
C PRO A 3 22.62 -10.53 -4.70
N ARG A 4 23.94 -10.60 -4.55
CA ARG A 4 24.66 -11.41 -3.53
C ARG A 4 24.18 -11.19 -2.07
N TRP A 5 23.35 -10.15 -1.85
CA TRP A 5 22.72 -9.77 -0.59
C TRP A 5 21.47 -10.58 -0.21
N VAL A 6 20.76 -11.25 -1.14
CA VAL A 6 19.50 -11.93 -0.78
C VAL A 6 19.69 -13.09 0.20
N ARG A 7 20.83 -13.79 0.16
CA ARG A 7 21.10 -14.93 1.05
C ARG A 7 21.35 -14.51 2.50
N PRO A 8 22.30 -13.60 2.81
CA PRO A 8 22.53 -13.18 4.19
C PRO A 8 21.33 -12.45 4.78
N THR A 9 20.64 -11.58 4.02
CA THR A 9 19.44 -10.90 4.52
C THR A 9 18.32 -11.90 4.83
N ARG A 10 18.09 -12.90 3.97
CA ARG A 10 17.09 -13.93 4.22
C ARG A 10 17.42 -14.76 5.46
N VAL A 11 18.69 -15.16 5.63
CA VAL A 11 19.13 -15.91 6.81
C VAL A 11 18.97 -15.06 8.08
N ALA A 12 19.33 -13.77 8.02
CA ALA A 12 19.16 -12.85 9.15
C ALA A 12 17.67 -12.69 9.53
N LEU A 13 16.80 -12.47 8.55
CA LEU A 13 15.35 -12.36 8.79
C LEU A 13 14.76 -13.65 9.36
N LEU A 14 15.16 -14.81 8.84
CA LEU A 14 14.73 -16.11 9.37
C LEU A 14 15.26 -16.35 10.79
N GLY A 15 16.52 -15.98 11.06
CA GLY A 15 17.12 -16.10 12.39
C GLY A 15 16.41 -15.22 13.42
N VAL A 16 16.23 -13.93 13.10
CA VAL A 16 15.50 -12.99 13.96
C VAL A 16 14.07 -13.44 14.18
N GLY A 17 13.36 -13.84 13.12
CA GLY A 17 12.00 -14.35 13.21
C GLY A 17 11.91 -15.63 14.05
N GLY A 18 12.86 -16.55 13.89
CA GLY A 18 12.95 -17.77 14.68
C GLY A 18 13.17 -17.48 16.17
N VAL A 19 14.11 -16.59 16.50
CA VAL A 19 14.34 -16.16 17.89
C VAL A 19 13.08 -15.51 18.48
N ALA A 20 12.42 -14.62 17.73
CA ALA A 20 11.18 -13.99 18.18
C ALA A 20 10.05 -15.00 18.44
N LEU A 21 9.92 -16.04 17.60
CA LEU A 21 8.96 -17.13 17.81
C LEU A 21 9.25 -17.96 19.05
N VAL A 22 10.53 -18.32 19.27
CA VAL A 22 10.93 -19.10 20.46
C VAL A 22 10.67 -18.29 21.74
N VAL A 23 11.08 -17.02 21.76
CA VAL A 23 10.87 -16.13 22.91
C VAL A 23 9.37 -15.88 23.13
N GLY A 24 8.62 -15.61 22.06
CA GLY A 24 7.17 -15.42 22.14
C GLY A 24 6.43 -16.66 22.62
N GLY A 25 6.79 -17.84 22.13
CA GLY A 25 6.24 -19.12 22.57
C GLY A 25 6.55 -19.42 24.04
N TRP A 26 7.78 -19.14 24.47
CA TRP A 26 8.16 -19.27 25.88
C TRP A 26 7.32 -18.37 26.79
N GLN A 27 7.19 -17.09 26.43
CA GLN A 27 6.36 -16.12 27.17
C GLN A 27 4.89 -16.54 27.20
N LEU A 28 4.38 -17.09 26.09
CA LEU A 28 3.01 -17.57 26.00
C LEU A 28 2.75 -18.73 26.96
N VAL A 29 3.65 -19.72 27.03
CA VAL A 29 3.51 -20.87 27.94
C VAL A 29 3.71 -20.44 29.40
N ALA A 30 4.59 -19.46 29.65
CA ALA A 30 4.81 -18.89 30.97
C ALA A 30 3.61 -18.06 31.47
N ALA A 31 2.74 -17.59 30.57
CA ALA A 31 1.54 -16.85 30.93
C ALA A 31 0.47 -17.76 31.52
N GLN A 32 -0.11 -17.39 32.67
CA GLN A 32 -1.24 -18.11 33.30
C GLN A 32 -2.55 -18.04 32.49
N HIS A 33 -2.58 -17.32 31.36
CA HIS A 33 -3.75 -17.07 30.52
C HIS A 33 -3.57 -17.54 29.07
N VAL A 34 -2.89 -18.67 28.86
CA VAL A 34 -2.55 -19.22 27.52
C VAL A 34 -3.77 -19.29 26.59
N VAL A 35 -4.94 -19.68 27.11
CA VAL A 35 -6.17 -19.85 26.33
C VAL A 35 -6.68 -18.52 25.78
N ASP A 36 -6.70 -17.47 26.60
CA ASP A 36 -7.20 -16.16 26.20
C ASP A 36 -6.24 -15.48 25.21
N VAL A 37 -4.94 -15.61 25.44
CA VAL A 37 -3.92 -15.14 24.49
C VAL A 37 -3.97 -15.92 23.18
N GLY A 38 -4.17 -17.24 23.24
CA GLY A 38 -4.35 -18.10 22.07
C GLY A 38 -5.58 -17.71 21.25
N ARG A 39 -6.73 -17.47 21.90
CA ARG A 39 -7.95 -16.97 21.22
C ARG A 39 -7.72 -15.62 20.57
N TRP A 40 -7.04 -14.70 21.25
CA TRP A 40 -6.69 -13.41 20.69
C TRP A 40 -5.77 -13.53 19.47
N LEU A 41 -4.74 -14.38 19.55
CA LEU A 41 -3.82 -14.66 18.44
C LEU A 41 -4.55 -15.22 17.20
N VAL A 42 -5.44 -16.19 17.41
CA VAL A 42 -6.25 -16.76 16.32
C VAL A 42 -7.17 -15.69 15.73
N GLY A 43 -7.85 -14.90 16.58
CA GLY A 43 -8.69 -13.79 16.12
C GLY A 43 -7.90 -12.75 15.32
N ALA A 44 -6.71 -12.39 15.80
CA ALA A 44 -5.80 -11.47 15.12
C ALA A 44 -5.34 -12.03 13.77
N LEU A 45 -5.01 -13.33 13.69
CA LEU A 45 -4.60 -13.99 12.45
C LEU A 45 -5.74 -14.01 11.42
N VAL A 46 -6.94 -14.41 11.83
CA VAL A 46 -8.13 -14.41 10.96
C VAL A 46 -8.45 -13.01 10.47
N LEU A 47 -8.37 -12.01 11.35
CA LEU A 47 -8.62 -10.62 10.96
C LEU A 47 -7.51 -10.09 10.03
N HIS A 48 -6.25 -10.45 10.29
CA HIS A 48 -5.11 -10.07 9.46
C HIS A 48 -5.16 -10.70 8.06
N ASP A 49 -5.15 -12.02 7.99
CA ASP A 49 -5.00 -12.74 6.72
C ASP A 49 -6.34 -13.00 6.05
N GLY A 50 -7.38 -13.29 6.83
CA GLY A 50 -8.71 -13.58 6.30
C GLY A 50 -9.47 -12.33 5.89
N VAL A 51 -9.35 -11.23 6.65
CA VAL A 51 -10.10 -10.00 6.36
C VAL A 51 -9.23 -8.96 5.67
N PHE A 52 -8.10 -8.53 6.24
CA PHE A 52 -7.32 -7.46 5.62
C PHE A 52 -6.71 -7.89 4.28
N ALA A 53 -6.15 -9.10 4.17
CA ALA A 53 -5.60 -9.54 2.89
C ALA A 53 -6.71 -9.69 1.82
N MET A 54 -7.88 -10.24 2.18
CA MET A 54 -9.02 -10.35 1.25
C MET A 54 -9.60 -8.98 0.88
N PHE A 55 -9.62 -8.03 1.81
CA PHE A 55 -10.10 -6.67 1.54
C PHE A 55 -9.13 -5.90 0.65
N VAL A 56 -7.81 -6.03 0.88
CA VAL A 56 -6.77 -5.43 0.03
C VAL A 56 -6.78 -6.06 -1.36
N VAL A 57 -6.85 -7.38 -1.45
CA VAL A 57 -6.99 -8.11 -2.73
C VAL A 57 -8.29 -7.70 -3.42
N GLY A 58 -9.41 -7.70 -2.72
CA GLY A 58 -10.71 -7.26 -3.21
C GLY A 58 -10.71 -5.81 -3.69
N LEU A 59 -10.00 -4.90 -3.02
CA LEU A 59 -9.87 -3.51 -3.44
C LEU A 59 -8.88 -3.33 -4.59
N LEU A 60 -7.84 -4.16 -4.69
CA LEU A 60 -6.95 -4.18 -5.86
C LEU A 60 -7.68 -4.73 -7.09
N LEU A 61 -8.46 -5.79 -6.94
CA LEU A 61 -9.31 -6.34 -8.01
C LEU A 61 -10.48 -5.40 -8.35
N GLY A 62 -11.18 -4.86 -7.35
CA GLY A 62 -12.29 -3.93 -7.54
C GLY A 62 -11.83 -2.56 -8.05
N GLY A 63 -10.68 -2.08 -7.57
CA GLY A 63 -10.01 -0.87 -8.05
C GLY A 63 -9.45 -1.04 -9.45
N SER A 64 -9.02 -2.24 -9.86
CA SER A 64 -8.65 -2.53 -11.25
C SER A 64 -9.88 -2.67 -12.15
N ALA A 65 -11.01 -3.17 -11.66
CA ALA A 65 -12.29 -3.14 -12.37
C ALA A 65 -12.83 -1.71 -12.53
N ALA A 66 -12.78 -0.89 -11.47
CA ALA A 66 -13.15 0.52 -11.50
C ALA A 66 -12.18 1.33 -12.39
N ALA A 67 -10.88 1.04 -12.35
CA ALA A 67 -9.90 1.61 -13.27
C ALA A 67 -10.11 1.12 -14.72
N GLY A 68 -10.61 -0.08 -14.93
CA GLY A 68 -11.04 -0.59 -16.23
C GLY A 68 -12.25 0.18 -16.77
N ALA A 69 -13.27 0.39 -15.93
CA ALA A 69 -14.44 1.20 -16.24
C ALA A 69 -14.14 2.70 -16.38
N LEU A 70 -13.09 3.22 -15.72
CA LEU A 70 -12.59 4.58 -15.94
C LEU A 70 -11.69 4.67 -17.17
N ALA A 71 -10.97 3.60 -17.52
CA ALA A 71 -10.15 3.53 -18.72
C ALA A 71 -11.00 3.54 -19.99
N THR A 72 -12.20 2.95 -19.97
CA THR A 72 -13.19 3.11 -21.07
C THR A 72 -13.67 4.56 -21.20
N ARG A 73 -13.62 5.36 -20.11
CA ARG A 73 -13.85 6.81 -20.11
C ARG A 73 -12.57 7.65 -20.35
N GLY A 74 -11.48 7.03 -20.78
CA GLY A 74 -10.20 7.71 -21.09
C GLY A 74 -9.33 8.06 -19.88
N VAL A 75 -9.76 7.75 -18.65
CA VAL A 75 -8.99 7.99 -17.42
C VAL A 75 -8.21 6.74 -17.04
N ARG A 76 -6.95 6.66 -17.47
CA ARG A 76 -6.03 5.59 -17.05
C ARG A 76 -5.37 5.95 -15.72
N ALA A 77 -5.57 5.14 -14.69
CA ALA A 77 -4.84 5.23 -13.43
C ALA A 77 -3.32 5.18 -13.67
N PRO A 78 -2.51 6.00 -12.98
CA PRO A 78 -1.07 5.98 -13.16
C PRO A 78 -0.47 4.69 -12.60
N ARG A 79 0.58 4.19 -13.27
CA ARG A 79 1.37 3.05 -12.77
C ARG A 79 1.90 3.40 -11.37
N GLY A 80 1.63 2.53 -10.39
CA GLY A 80 2.04 2.69 -8.99
C GLY A 80 0.94 3.12 -8.01
N ALA A 81 -0.21 3.61 -8.47
CA ALA A 81 -1.32 3.99 -7.59
C ALA A 81 -1.85 2.81 -6.75
N GLY A 82 -2.00 1.63 -7.36
CA GLY A 82 -2.42 0.43 -6.64
C GLY A 82 -1.45 0.00 -5.54
N VAL A 83 -0.14 0.22 -5.74
CA VAL A 83 0.87 -0.09 -4.73
C VAL A 83 0.76 0.87 -3.53
N LEU A 84 0.56 2.17 -3.78
CA LEU A 84 0.35 3.15 -2.70
C LEU A 84 -0.91 2.82 -1.88
N LEU A 85 -1.99 2.46 -2.56
CA LEU A 85 -3.24 2.08 -1.90
C LEU A 85 -3.06 0.82 -1.04
N ALA A 86 -2.40 -0.21 -1.58
CA ALA A 86 -2.10 -1.43 -0.84
C ALA A 86 -1.21 -1.16 0.38
N ALA A 87 -0.16 -0.34 0.21
CA ALA A 87 0.71 0.05 1.32
C ALA A 87 -0.05 0.82 2.41
N GLY A 88 -0.90 1.78 2.04
CA GLY A 88 -1.72 2.53 2.98
C GLY A 88 -2.67 1.64 3.79
N LEU A 89 -3.32 0.69 3.13
CA LEU A 89 -4.22 -0.26 3.79
C LEU A 89 -3.48 -1.23 4.70
N MET A 90 -2.31 -1.72 4.31
CA MET A 90 -1.49 -2.59 5.15
C MET A 90 -1.06 -1.87 6.43
N VAL A 91 -0.60 -0.62 6.32
CA VAL A 91 -0.22 0.19 7.48
C VAL A 91 -1.43 0.50 8.36
N GLY A 92 -2.53 0.98 7.77
CA GLY A 92 -3.75 1.32 8.51
C GLY A 92 -4.40 0.11 9.20
N GLY A 93 -4.43 -1.04 8.52
CA GLY A 93 -4.93 -2.30 9.08
C GLY A 93 -4.07 -2.80 10.25
N ALA A 94 -2.74 -2.79 10.10
CA ALA A 94 -1.83 -3.17 11.18
C ALA A 94 -1.99 -2.26 12.41
N LEU A 95 -2.09 -0.95 12.23
CA LEU A 95 -2.31 -0.01 13.32
C LEU A 95 -3.68 -0.18 13.98
N THR A 96 -4.71 -0.52 13.20
CA THR A 96 -6.05 -0.81 13.73
C THR A 96 -6.04 -2.07 14.60
N LEU A 97 -5.37 -3.14 14.16
CA LEU A 97 -5.20 -4.38 14.94
C LEU A 97 -4.51 -4.13 16.29
N VAL A 98 -3.51 -3.25 16.31
CA VAL A 98 -2.78 -2.90 17.54
C VAL A 98 -3.60 -2.00 18.45
N ALA A 99 -4.31 -1.01 17.91
CA ALA A 99 -5.11 -0.07 18.70
C ALA A 99 -6.44 -0.66 19.19
N TRP A 100 -6.97 -1.68 18.51
CA TRP A 100 -8.28 -2.24 18.81
C TRP A 100 -8.45 -2.75 20.25
N PRO A 101 -7.52 -3.56 20.81
CA PRO A 101 -7.62 -4.02 22.20
C PRO A 101 -7.63 -2.87 23.20
N GLU A 102 -6.89 -1.79 22.93
CA GLU A 102 -6.83 -0.60 23.81
C GLU A 102 -8.16 0.14 23.78
N ILE A 103 -8.74 0.34 22.59
CA ILE A 103 -10.06 0.96 22.42
C ILE A 103 -11.14 0.11 23.12
N HIS A 104 -11.12 -1.20 22.92
CA HIS A 104 -12.09 -2.11 23.53
C HIS A 104 -11.97 -2.11 25.06
N LYS A 105 -10.75 -2.17 25.60
CA LYS A 105 -10.53 -2.12 27.05
C LYS A 105 -10.98 -0.79 27.66
N LYS A 106 -10.82 0.33 26.94
CA LYS A 106 -11.36 1.63 27.37
C LYS A 106 -12.89 1.62 27.48
N SER A 107 -13.57 0.96 26.53
CA SER A 107 -15.04 0.88 26.50
C SER A 107 -15.64 0.07 27.66
N LEU A 108 -14.88 -0.85 28.23
CA LEU A 108 -15.28 -1.68 29.39
C LEU A 108 -15.00 -0.99 30.74
N GLY A 109 -14.36 0.19 30.73
CA GLY A 109 -13.93 0.91 31.92
C GLY A 109 -12.53 0.50 32.40
N THR A 110 -11.76 1.48 32.87
CA THR A 110 -10.41 1.26 33.41
C THR A 110 -10.37 1.65 34.89
N ALA A 111 -9.93 0.73 35.76
CA ALA A 111 -9.80 0.97 37.20
C ALA A 111 -8.76 2.07 37.54
N ASN A 112 -7.84 2.40 36.62
CA ASN A 112 -6.87 3.47 36.78
C ASN A 112 -6.75 4.31 35.50
N PRO A 113 -7.13 5.60 35.52
CA PRO A 113 -7.15 6.46 34.33
C PRO A 113 -5.76 6.81 33.77
N THR A 114 -4.67 6.57 34.50
CA THR A 114 -3.31 6.81 34.00
C THR A 114 -2.81 5.71 33.05
N VAL A 115 -3.48 4.56 33.01
CA VAL A 115 -3.09 3.40 32.17
C VAL A 115 -3.49 3.62 30.71
N LEU A 116 -4.58 4.36 30.45
CA LEU A 116 -5.05 4.73 29.11
C LEU A 116 -5.23 6.26 28.99
N PRO A 117 -4.13 7.03 28.95
CA PRO A 117 -4.18 8.49 29.06
C PRO A 117 -4.79 9.19 27.83
N GLY A 118 -4.90 8.50 26.69
CA GLY A 118 -5.35 9.07 25.41
C GLY A 118 -6.68 8.51 24.90
N ASP A 119 -7.39 9.28 24.09
CA ASP A 119 -8.42 8.75 23.21
C ASP A 119 -7.78 8.09 21.98
N TYR A 120 -7.63 6.76 22.06
CA TYR A 120 -7.04 5.94 21.01
C TYR A 120 -7.90 5.90 19.75
N ALA A 121 -9.23 6.05 19.85
CA ALA A 121 -10.10 6.08 18.69
C ALA A 121 -9.87 7.36 17.87
N THR A 122 -9.79 8.51 18.55
CA THR A 122 -9.50 9.79 17.90
C THR A 122 -8.09 9.80 17.27
N ARG A 123 -7.09 9.22 17.95
CA ARG A 123 -5.73 9.09 17.40
C ARG A 123 -5.69 8.17 16.19
N LEU A 124 -6.36 7.02 16.26
CA LEU A 124 -6.45 6.06 15.15
C LEU A 124 -7.15 6.69 13.93
N LEU A 125 -8.22 7.46 14.15
CA LEU A 125 -8.89 8.22 13.10
C LEU A 125 -7.93 9.23 12.45
N GLY A 126 -7.18 10.00 13.24
CA GLY A 126 -6.18 10.94 12.73
C GLY A 126 -5.12 10.27 11.86
N VAL A 127 -4.68 9.06 12.23
CA VAL A 127 -3.74 8.28 11.42
C VAL A 127 -4.38 7.80 10.12
N TRP A 128 -5.62 7.32 10.14
CA TRP A 128 -6.34 6.97 8.90
C TRP A 128 -6.50 8.16 7.96
N VAL A 129 -6.85 9.34 8.49
CA VAL A 129 -6.92 10.58 7.72
C VAL A 129 -5.56 10.89 7.07
N ALA A 130 -4.47 10.77 7.83
CA ALA A 130 -3.12 10.98 7.30
C ALA A 130 -2.75 9.97 6.20
N ILE A 131 -3.08 8.69 6.37
CA ILE A 131 -2.85 7.64 5.36
C ILE A 131 -3.61 7.97 4.07
N VAL A 132 -4.91 8.28 4.19
CA VAL A 132 -5.74 8.65 3.03
C VAL A 132 -5.16 9.86 2.31
N ALA A 133 -4.73 10.88 3.06
CA ALA A 133 -4.10 12.07 2.49
C ALA A 133 -2.81 11.73 1.73
N VAL A 134 -1.91 10.93 2.30
CA VAL A 134 -0.66 10.49 1.66
C VAL A 134 -0.93 9.69 0.39
N VAL A 135 -1.88 8.75 0.42
CA VAL A 135 -2.26 7.95 -0.75
C VAL A 135 -2.86 8.83 -1.84
N ALA A 136 -3.75 9.76 -1.49
CA ALA A 136 -4.38 10.68 -2.43
C ALA A 136 -3.34 11.59 -3.10
N ILE A 137 -2.48 12.24 -2.30
CA ILE A 137 -1.41 13.12 -2.79
C ILE A 137 -0.43 12.33 -3.67
N GLY A 138 0.03 11.16 -3.22
CA GLY A 138 0.94 10.32 -4.00
C GLY A 138 0.34 9.90 -5.34
N THR A 139 -0.94 9.53 -5.36
CA THR A 139 -1.66 9.16 -6.58
C THR A 139 -1.82 10.36 -7.54
N LEU A 140 -2.09 11.55 -7.00
CA LEU A 140 -2.16 12.78 -7.78
C LEU A 140 -0.79 13.11 -8.42
N VAL A 141 0.28 13.04 -7.63
CA VAL A 141 1.66 13.28 -8.11
C VAL A 141 2.04 12.30 -9.23
N LEU A 142 1.72 11.01 -9.06
CA LEU A 142 1.94 10.00 -10.10
C LEU A 142 1.15 10.30 -11.37
N SER A 143 -0.10 10.77 -11.22
CA SER A 143 -0.97 11.15 -12.34
C SER A 143 -0.39 12.33 -13.13
N VAL A 144 0.04 13.38 -12.43
CA VAL A 144 0.67 14.56 -13.05
C VAL A 144 1.95 14.18 -13.77
N ARG A 145 2.85 13.43 -13.13
CA ARG A 145 4.09 12.93 -13.75
C ARG A 145 3.82 12.09 -14.99
N ALA A 146 2.80 11.24 -14.97
CA ALA A 146 2.42 10.42 -16.11
C ALA A 146 1.88 11.26 -17.28
N ARG A 147 1.20 12.39 -17.02
CA ARG A 147 0.76 13.33 -18.07
C ARG A 147 1.95 14.07 -18.69
N VAL A 148 2.83 14.63 -17.85
CA VAL A 148 4.02 15.38 -18.31
C VAL A 148 4.92 14.52 -19.20
N ARG A 149 5.16 13.26 -18.83
CA ARG A 149 5.96 12.33 -19.66
C ARG A 149 5.35 12.08 -21.04
N ARG A 150 4.02 11.99 -21.15
CA ARG A 150 3.33 11.81 -22.43
C ARG A 150 3.43 13.04 -23.33
N THR A 151 3.35 14.24 -22.76
CA THR A 151 3.49 15.49 -23.51
C THR A 151 4.91 15.69 -24.04
N THR A 152 5.94 15.36 -23.26
CA THR A 152 7.34 15.46 -23.71
C THR A 152 7.64 14.42 -24.80
N ALA A 153 7.16 13.18 -24.64
CA ALA A 153 7.32 12.13 -25.65
C ALA A 153 6.64 12.48 -27.00
N ARG A 154 5.47 13.13 -26.97
CA ARG A 154 4.79 13.61 -28.19
C ARG A 154 5.53 14.75 -28.88
N ARG A 155 6.16 15.67 -28.14
CA ARG A 155 6.95 16.77 -28.72
C ARG A 155 8.26 16.31 -29.35
N GLY A 156 8.91 15.28 -28.79
CA GLY A 156 10.13 14.70 -29.36
C GLY A 156 9.91 13.80 -30.59
N ALA A 157 8.68 13.33 -30.81
CA ALA A 157 8.30 12.50 -31.96
C ALA A 157 8.01 13.30 -33.24
N THR A 158 8.22 14.63 -33.23
CA THR A 158 8.25 15.46 -34.44
C THR A 158 9.69 15.80 -34.85
N PRO A 159 10.46 14.88 -35.45
CA PRO A 159 11.61 15.27 -36.27
C PRO A 159 11.32 15.01 -37.76
N ALA A 160 11.56 16.03 -38.58
CA ALA A 160 11.92 15.93 -39.99
C ALA A 160 10.85 15.44 -40.99
N ARG A 161 9.76 16.20 -41.18
CA ARG A 161 9.01 16.16 -42.46
C ARG A 161 9.00 17.47 -43.26
N ASP A 162 9.71 18.49 -42.78
CA ASP A 162 9.80 19.81 -43.43
C ASP A 162 11.14 20.04 -44.17
N GLY A 163 11.96 18.98 -44.33
CA GLY A 163 13.21 19.01 -45.09
C GLY A 163 13.08 18.42 -46.49
N ALA A 164 11.90 18.41 -47.10
CA ALA A 164 11.76 18.02 -48.50
C ALA A 164 12.39 19.14 -49.36
N PRO A 165 13.46 18.88 -50.13
CA PRO A 165 14.03 19.90 -51.01
C PRO A 165 12.97 20.38 -52.02
N PRO A 166 13.02 21.66 -52.44
CA PRO A 166 12.09 22.19 -53.42
C PRO A 166 12.13 21.32 -54.67
N ARG A 167 10.97 20.78 -55.08
CA ARG A 167 10.85 20.09 -56.36
C ARG A 167 11.14 21.12 -57.43
N THR A 168 12.28 20.99 -58.10
CA THR A 168 12.57 21.78 -59.29
C THR A 168 11.54 21.42 -60.36
N PRO A 169 10.80 22.40 -60.90
CA PRO A 169 9.96 22.18 -62.05
C PRO A 169 10.88 22.15 -63.26
N ASP A 170 11.29 20.97 -63.69
CA ASP A 170 11.76 20.85 -65.06
C ASP A 170 11.42 19.51 -65.70
N ASP A 171 11.11 19.66 -66.97
CA ASP A 171 10.95 18.65 -68.01
C ASP A 171 9.71 17.72 -67.98
N ARG A 172 8.60 18.25 -68.51
CA ARG A 172 7.72 17.46 -69.39
C ARG A 172 7.36 18.30 -70.62
N SER A 173 8.32 18.42 -71.51
CA SER A 173 8.10 18.73 -72.91
C SER A 173 8.80 17.69 -73.77
N SER A 174 8.05 16.67 -74.20
CA SER A 174 8.19 15.92 -75.46
C SER A 174 7.18 14.77 -75.49
#